data_AF-W4RXM5-F1
#
_entry.id   AF-W4RXM5-F1
#
_cell.length_a   1.000
_cell.length_b   1.000
_cell.length_c   1.000
_cell.angle_alpha   90.00
_cell.angle_beta   90.00
_cell.angle_gamma   90.00
#
_symmetry.space_group_name_H-M   'P 1'
#
loop_
_entity.id
_entity.type
_entity.pdbx_description
1 polymer ?
#
loop_
_entity_poly.entity_id
_entity_poly.type
_entity_poly.pdbx_seq_one_letter_code
_entity_poly.pdbx_strand_id
1 'polypeptide(L)'
;MDKTERNQLILAMWVFMPFMGWFMAVKKTETLSSPKIKALWQIASHTHEKPVLLLGIFGGILMAALMTWLLVVMLSSPFTGQRFKRFLRGTKIVTVDKLKSLTRERKTQQVTVGDIPVPTAVERRTSWWP
;
A
#
# COMPACT_ATOMS: atom_id res chain seq x y z
N MET A 1 6.06 6.46 11.24
CA MET A 1 6.81 5.42 10.52
C MET A 1 7.53 6.07 9.38
N ASP A 2 8.86 6.03 9.45
CA ASP A 2 9.74 6.46 8.37
C ASP A 2 9.51 5.63 7.10
N LYS A 3 9.90 6.15 5.93
CA LYS A 3 9.79 5.43 4.66
C LYS A 3 10.58 4.11 4.71
N THR A 4 11.74 4.13 5.37
CA THR A 4 12.61 2.95 5.51
C THR A 4 11.96 1.90 6.39
N GLU A 5 11.48 2.29 7.57
CA GLU A 5 10.75 1.40 8.50
C GLU A 5 9.52 0.78 7.84
N ARG A 6 8.73 1.58 7.10
CA ARG A 6 7.55 1.08 6.38
C ARG A 6 7.96 0.03 5.35
N ASN A 7 9.01 0.28 4.58
CA ASN A 7 9.47 -0.64 3.55
C ASN A 7 10.05 -1.93 4.17
N GLN A 8 10.75 -1.83 5.29
CA GLN A 8 11.21 -3.00 6.07
C GLN A 8 10.03 -3.83 6.57
N LEU A 9 8.98 -3.18 7.07
CA LEU A 9 7.76 -3.84 7.54
C LEU A 9 7.00 -4.51 6.38
N ILE A 10 6.90 -3.86 5.22
CA ILE A 10 6.34 -4.47 4.00
C ILE A 10 7.17 -5.69 3.62
N LEU A 11 8.50 -5.58 3.55
CA LEU A 11 9.37 -6.72 3.22
C LEU A 11 9.19 -7.87 4.22
N ALA A 12 9.13 -7.58 5.51
CA ALA A 12 8.86 -8.57 6.55
C ALA A 12 7.49 -9.25 6.34
N MET A 13 6.44 -8.52 5.95
CA MET A 13 5.14 -9.10 5.62
C MET A 13 5.20 -10.05 4.42
N TRP A 14 5.91 -9.66 3.36
CA TRP A 14 6.05 -10.47 2.15
C TRP A 14 6.85 -11.75 2.39
N VAL A 15 7.79 -11.74 3.33
CA VAL A 15 8.48 -12.96 3.75
C VAL A 15 7.62 -13.77 4.72
N PHE A 16 7.03 -13.16 5.75
CA PHE A 16 6.42 -13.91 6.85
C PHE A 16 5.03 -14.48 6.51
N MET A 17 4.21 -13.76 5.75
CA MET A 17 2.83 -14.17 5.46
C MET A 17 2.72 -15.46 4.62
N PRO A 18 3.53 -15.66 3.56
CA PRO A 18 3.52 -16.92 2.82
C PRO A 18 3.90 -18.12 3.69
N PHE A 19 4.91 -17.97 4.56
CA PHE A 19 5.31 -19.02 5.49
C PHE A 19 4.21 -19.33 6.51
N MET A 20 3.55 -18.30 7.03
CA MET A 20 2.43 -18.48 7.95
C MET A 20 1.25 -19.21 7.26
N GLY A 21 0.92 -18.82 6.03
CA GLY A 21 -0.13 -19.46 5.23
C GLY A 21 0.17 -20.94 4.93
N TRP A 22 1.42 -21.24 4.56
CA TRP A 22 1.88 -22.62 4.39
C TRP A 22 1.82 -23.41 5.68
N PHE A 23 2.28 -22.85 6.80
CA PHE A 23 2.26 -23.52 8.10
C PHE A 23 0.84 -23.85 8.58
N MET A 24 -0.12 -22.95 8.35
CA MET A 24 -1.53 -23.21 8.63
C MET A 24 -2.07 -24.37 7.78
N ALA A 25 -1.69 -24.45 6.50
CA ALA A 25 -2.08 -25.54 5.63
C ALA A 25 -1.51 -26.89 6.13
N VAL A 26 -0.21 -26.92 6.47
CA VAL A 26 0.43 -28.11 7.07
C VAL A 26 -0.29 -28.57 8.32
N LYS A 27 -0.60 -27.65 9.25
CA LYS A 27 -1.30 -27.97 10.50
C LYS A 27 -2.69 -28.57 10.26
N LYS A 28 -3.36 -28.18 9.17
CA LYS A 28 -4.72 -28.62 8.86
C LYS A 28 -4.74 -29.97 8.14
N THR A 29 -3.75 -30.27 7.30
CA THR A 29 -3.77 -31.46 6.43
C THR A 29 -2.83 -32.58 6.87
N GLU A 30 -1.74 -32.27 7.56
CA GLU A 30 -0.70 -33.25 7.87
C GLU A 30 -0.63 -33.56 9.37
N THR A 31 -0.50 -34.83 9.71
CA THR A 31 -0.17 -35.26 11.06
C THR A 31 1.35 -35.27 11.23
N LEU A 32 1.86 -34.35 12.05
CA LEU A 32 3.31 -34.22 12.28
C LEU A 32 3.81 -35.37 13.17
N SER A 33 4.43 -36.37 12.54
CA SER A 33 5.12 -37.43 13.26
C SER A 33 6.41 -36.91 13.90
N SER A 34 6.80 -37.46 15.05
CA SER A 34 8.08 -37.11 15.70
C SER A 34 9.25 -37.76 14.96
N PRO A 35 10.35 -37.05 14.65
CA PRO A 35 10.68 -35.66 15.02
C PRO A 35 10.16 -34.60 14.03
N LYS A 36 9.51 -33.56 14.59
CA LYS A 36 8.76 -32.53 13.85
C LYS A 36 9.58 -31.78 12.79
N ILE A 37 10.85 -31.50 13.06
CA ILE A 37 11.71 -30.73 12.14
C ILE A 37 12.03 -31.54 10.87
N LYS A 38 12.32 -32.84 11.01
CA LYS A 38 12.56 -33.71 9.84
C LYS A 38 11.28 -33.92 9.04
N ALA A 39 10.14 -34.09 9.72
CA ALA A 39 8.83 -34.20 9.07
C ALA A 39 8.47 -32.93 8.28
N LEU A 40 8.70 -31.74 8.87
CA LEU A 40 8.48 -30.47 8.16
C LEU A 40 9.38 -30.32 6.93
N TRP A 41 10.64 -30.74 7.02
CA TRP A 41 11.56 -30.70 5.88
C TRP A 41 11.10 -31.63 4.74
N GLN A 42 10.65 -32.84 5.07
CA GLN A 42 10.09 -33.77 4.09
C GLN A 42 8.82 -33.21 3.43
N ILE A 43 7.92 -32.61 4.22
CA ILE A 43 6.68 -31.98 3.70
C ILE A 43 7.03 -30.77 2.82
N ALA A 44 8.06 -29.99 3.16
CA ALA A 44 8.52 -28.87 2.35
C ALA A 44 9.02 -29.34 0.97
N SER A 45 9.79 -30.42 0.90
CA SER A 45 10.27 -30.98 -0.37
C SER A 45 9.13 -31.47 -1.27
N HIS A 46 8.09 -32.08 -0.70
CA HIS A 46 6.91 -32.57 -1.44
C HIS A 46 5.76 -31.55 -1.53
N THR A 47 5.99 -30.29 -1.19
CA THR A 47 4.94 -29.25 -1.21
C THR A 47 4.37 -29.01 -2.61
N HIS A 48 5.17 -29.20 -3.66
CA HIS A 48 4.76 -29.02 -5.07
C HIS A 48 3.63 -29.98 -5.49
N GLU A 49 3.57 -31.16 -4.88
CA GLU A 49 2.60 -32.21 -5.22
C GLU A 49 1.25 -32.01 -4.50
N LYS A 50 1.22 -31.17 -3.46
CA LYS A 50 0.06 -30.99 -2.58
C LYS A 50 -0.61 -29.64 -2.86
N PRO A 51 -1.74 -29.62 -3.61
CA PRO A 51 -2.39 -28.37 -4.01
C PRO A 51 -2.86 -27.54 -2.80
N VAL A 52 -3.19 -28.17 -1.67
CA VAL A 52 -3.61 -27.46 -0.45
C VAL A 52 -2.48 -26.65 0.17
N LEU A 53 -1.24 -27.14 0.13
CA LEU A 53 -0.07 -26.42 0.65
C LEU A 53 0.28 -25.22 -0.26
N LEU A 54 0.16 -25.41 -1.57
CA LEU A 54 0.30 -24.31 -2.54
C LEU A 54 -0.77 -23.24 -2.34
N LEU A 55 -2.03 -23.63 -2.14
CA LEU A 55 -3.12 -22.70 -1.82
C LEU A 55 -2.84 -21.93 -0.52
N GLY A 56 -2.23 -22.56 0.48
CA GLY A 56 -1.77 -21.90 1.70
C GLY A 56 -0.74 -20.80 1.43
N ILE A 57 0.26 -21.07 0.58
CA ILE A 57 1.28 -20.09 0.15
C ILE A 57 0.62 -18.95 -0.61
N PHE A 58 -0.22 -19.26 -1.60
CA PHE A 58 -0.94 -18.25 -2.39
C PHE A 58 -1.85 -17.38 -1.52
N GLY A 59 -2.54 -17.97 -0.55
CA GLY A 59 -3.33 -17.23 0.44
C GLY A 59 -2.48 -16.28 1.28
N GLY A 60 -1.30 -16.72 1.72
CA GLY A 60 -0.34 -15.87 2.43
C GLY A 60 0.17 -14.70 1.57
N ILE A 61 0.46 -14.93 0.29
CA ILE A 61 0.86 -13.88 -0.65
C ILE A 61 -0.27 -12.86 -0.85
N LEU A 62 -1.50 -13.32 -1.08
CA LEU A 62 -2.67 -12.45 -1.23
C LEU A 62 -2.89 -11.58 0.02
N MET A 63 -2.72 -12.16 1.20
CA MET A 63 -2.81 -11.43 2.47
C MET A 63 -1.70 -10.36 2.60
N ALA A 64 -0.46 -10.69 2.22
CA ALA A 64 0.64 -9.73 2.20
C ALA A 64 0.36 -8.56 1.24
N ALA A 65 -0.17 -8.85 0.05
CA ALA A 65 -0.53 -7.83 -0.93
C ALA A 65 -1.63 -6.90 -0.39
N LEU A 66 -2.68 -7.46 0.22
CA LEU A 66 -3.78 -6.70 0.81
C LEU A 66 -3.29 -5.80 1.97
N MET A 67 -2.44 -6.33 2.86
CA MET A 67 -1.84 -5.56 3.95
C MET A 67 -0.90 -4.47 3.45
N THR A 68 -0.11 -4.75 2.41
CA THR A 68 0.76 -3.75 1.77
C THR A 68 -0.05 -2.62 1.19
N TRP A 69 -1.13 -2.94 0.45
CA TRP A 69 -2.03 -1.95 -0.11
C TRP A 69 -2.63 -1.05 0.98
N LEU A 70 -3.13 -1.66 2.06
CA LEU A 70 -3.71 -0.92 3.19
C LEU A 70 -2.69 0.03 3.83
N LEU A 71 -1.46 -0.44 4.07
CA LEU A 71 -0.38 0.39 4.61
C LEU A 71 -0.03 1.57 3.70
N VAL A 72 0.06 1.34 2.39
CA VAL A 72 0.38 2.41 1.44
C VAL A 72 -0.74 3.45 1.39
N VAL A 73 -2.00 3.02 1.36
CA VAL A 73 -3.14 3.94 1.35
C VAL A 73 -3.20 4.76 2.64
N MET A 74 -3.11 4.11 3.81
CA MET A 74 -3.25 4.79 5.10
C MET A 74 -2.03 5.64 5.48
N LEU A 75 -0.82 5.25 5.07
CA LEU A 75 0.42 5.93 5.43
C LEU A 75 1.02 6.74 4.28
N SER A 76 0.37 6.91 3.14
CA SER A 76 0.86 7.86 2.12
C SER A 76 0.62 9.29 2.58
N SER A 77 1.63 10.15 2.45
CA SER A 77 1.54 11.59 2.74
C SER A 77 2.23 12.35 1.62
N PRO A 78 1.59 13.40 1.05
CA PRO A 78 2.24 14.26 0.06
C PRO A 78 3.33 15.15 0.68
N PHE A 79 3.36 15.27 1.99
CA PHE A 79 4.41 15.99 2.71
C PHE A 79 5.59 15.08 3.01
N THR A 80 6.77 15.40 2.47
CA THR A 80 8.03 14.64 2.59
C THR A 80 8.72 14.81 3.94
N GLY A 81 8.39 15.86 4.70
CA GLY A 81 8.99 16.12 6.01
C GLY A 81 8.41 15.25 7.14
N GLN A 82 8.74 15.61 8.38
CA GLN A 82 8.19 14.94 9.56
C GLN A 82 6.67 15.08 9.60
N ARG A 83 5.97 13.97 9.86
CA ARG A 83 4.50 14.00 9.96
C ARG A 83 4.07 14.81 11.17
N PHE A 84 3.03 15.62 10.98
CA PHE A 84 2.38 16.39 12.02
C PHE A 84 0.97 15.85 12.28
N LYS A 85 0.52 15.93 13.54
CA LYS A 85 -0.83 15.47 13.93
C LYS A 85 -1.93 16.40 13.41
N ARG A 86 -1.67 17.72 13.38
CA ARG A 86 -2.63 18.74 12.95
C ARG A 86 -1.91 19.83 12.18
N PHE A 87 -2.43 20.19 11.01
CA PHE A 87 -2.01 21.39 10.30
C PHE A 87 -2.62 22.60 10.97
N LEU A 88 -1.80 23.57 11.40
CA LEU A 88 -2.30 24.77 12.06
C LEU A 88 -2.63 25.86 11.04
N ARG A 89 -1.63 26.36 10.30
CA ARG A 89 -1.73 27.49 9.34
C ARG A 89 -0.58 27.42 8.33
N GLY A 90 -0.61 28.26 7.28
CA GLY A 90 0.44 28.41 6.27
C GLY A 90 0.15 27.69 4.95
N THR A 91 1.19 27.41 4.18
CA THR A 91 1.07 26.71 2.88
C THR A 91 0.81 25.22 3.10
N LYS A 92 -0.28 24.72 2.52
CA LYS A 92 -0.67 23.30 2.62
C LYS A 92 -0.31 22.56 1.33
N ILE A 93 0.57 21.57 1.45
CA ILE A 93 0.89 20.64 0.36
C ILE A 93 -0.17 19.54 0.33
N VAL A 94 -0.69 19.24 -0.86
CA VAL A 94 -1.69 18.20 -1.12
C VAL A 94 -1.23 17.30 -2.27
N THR A 95 -1.85 16.13 -2.45
CA THR A 95 -1.59 15.30 -3.63
C THR A 95 -2.13 15.98 -4.89
N VAL A 96 -1.55 15.65 -6.04
CA VAL A 96 -1.95 16.22 -7.34
C VAL A 96 -3.43 15.97 -7.61
N ASP A 97 -3.93 14.76 -7.39
CA ASP A 97 -5.36 14.43 -7.59
C ASP A 97 -6.27 15.21 -6.65
N LYS A 98 -5.82 15.43 -5.40
CA LYS A 98 -6.58 16.23 -4.46
C LYS A 98 -6.61 17.70 -4.89
N LEU A 99 -5.49 18.22 -5.40
CA LEU A 99 -5.44 19.58 -5.94
C LEU A 99 -6.38 19.72 -7.15
N LYS A 100 -6.30 18.80 -8.12
CA LYS A 100 -7.21 18.75 -9.28
C LYS A 100 -8.68 18.71 -8.85
N SER A 101 -9.00 17.90 -7.85
CA SER A 101 -10.37 17.83 -7.30
C SER A 101 -10.80 19.11 -6.59
N LEU A 102 -9.88 19.85 -5.96
CA LEU A 102 -10.18 21.09 -5.25
C LEU A 102 -10.33 22.28 -6.21
N THR A 103 -9.58 22.30 -7.31
CA THR A 103 -9.58 23.42 -8.26
C THR A 103 -10.55 23.24 -9.42
N ARG A 104 -11.13 22.05 -9.59
CA ARG A 104 -12.10 21.76 -10.65
C ARG A 104 -13.46 22.41 -10.35
N GLU A 105 -13.90 23.26 -11.26
CA GLU A 105 -15.20 23.90 -11.25
C GLU A 105 -16.17 23.20 -12.22
N ARG A 106 -17.47 23.25 -11.93
CA ARG A 106 -18.50 22.63 -12.79
C ARG A 106 -19.06 23.66 -13.76
N LYS A 107 -19.33 23.23 -14.99
CA LYS A 107 -19.98 24.03 -16.05
C LYS A 107 -19.18 25.26 -16.49
N THR A 108 -17.88 25.27 -16.24
CA THR A 108 -16.94 26.29 -16.70
C THR A 108 -15.81 25.61 -17.48
N GLN A 109 -15.35 26.25 -18.56
CA GLN A 109 -14.10 25.86 -19.20
C GLN A 109 -12.96 26.46 -18.38
N GLN A 110 -11.99 25.62 -17.98
CA GLN A 110 -10.83 26.04 -17.19
C GLN A 110 -9.56 25.77 -18.00
N VAL A 111 -8.63 26.74 -17.97
CA VAL A 111 -7.27 26.53 -18.48
C VAL A 111 -6.50 25.62 -17.51
N THR A 112 -5.56 24.83 -18.03
CA THR A 112 -4.72 23.92 -17.23
C THR A 112 -3.29 24.41 -17.14
N VAL A 113 -2.66 24.19 -15.98
CA VAL A 113 -1.21 24.38 -15.77
C VAL A 113 -0.67 23.09 -15.14
N GLY A 114 0.20 22.37 -15.85
CA GLY A 114 0.70 21.06 -15.40
C GLY A 114 -0.42 20.05 -15.16
N ASP A 115 -1.39 19.97 -16.07
CA ASP A 115 -2.63 19.17 -15.98
C ASP A 115 -3.55 19.50 -14.80
N ILE A 116 -3.29 20.58 -14.07
CA ILE A 116 -4.13 21.03 -12.97
C ILE A 116 -5.05 22.15 -13.49
N PRO A 117 -6.39 22.01 -13.35
CA PRO A 117 -7.30 23.07 -13.76
C PRO A 117 -7.11 24.30 -12.85
N VAL A 118 -6.98 25.47 -13.46
CA VAL A 118 -6.83 26.75 -12.75
C VAL A 118 -8.22 27.28 -12.37
N PRO A 119 -8.45 27.69 -11.11
CA PRO A 119 -9.73 28.29 -10.71
C PRO A 119 -10.01 29.58 -11.49
N THR A 120 -11.25 29.75 -11.97
CA THR A 120 -11.62 30.88 -12.86
C THR A 120 -11.50 32.24 -12.15
N ALA A 121 -11.59 32.25 -10.82
CA ALA A 121 -11.36 33.45 -10.01
C ALA A 121 -9.91 33.95 -10.05
N VAL A 122 -8.94 33.05 -10.27
CA VAL A 122 -7.51 33.40 -10.34
C VAL A 122 -7.15 33.90 -11.73
N GLU A 123 -7.69 33.29 -12.77
CA GLU A 123 -7.48 33.71 -14.17
C GLU A 123 -7.85 35.18 -14.42
N ARG A 124 -9.02 35.59 -13.92
CA ARG A 124 -9.49 36.99 -13.99
C ARG A 124 -8.63 37.96 -13.18
N ARG A 125 -7.86 37.50 -12.20
CA ARG A 125 -6.98 38.35 -11.41
C ARG A 125 -5.69 38.67 -12.18
N THR A 126 -5.21 37.73 -12.98
CA THR A 126 -4.02 37.89 -13.82
C THR A 126 -4.27 38.71 -15.09
N SER A 127 -5.51 38.84 -15.56
CA SER A 127 -5.87 39.66 -16.74
C SER A 127 -5.82 41.17 -16.51
N TRP A 128 -5.43 41.64 -15.32
CA TRP A 128 -5.26 43.07 -14.98
C TRP A 128 -3.80 43.55 -15.09
N TRP A 129 -2.88 42.69 -15.53
CA TRP A 129 -1.52 43.11 -15.87
C TRP A 129 -1.50 43.55 -17.35
N PRO A 130 -1.16 44.82 -17.64
CA PRO A 130 -1.06 45.34 -19.01
C PRO A 130 0.05 44.66 -19.81
#